data_AF-K3Z2Q9-F1
#
_entry.id   AF-K3Z2Q9-F1
#
_cell.length_a   1.000
_cell.length_b   1.000
_cell.length_c   1.000
_cell.angle_alpha   90.00
_cell.angle_beta   90.00
_cell.angle_gamma   90.00
#
_symmetry.space_group_name_H-M   'P 1'
#
loop_
_entity.id
_entity.type
_entity.pdbx_description
1 polymer ?
#
loop_
_entity_poly.entity_id
_entity_poly.type
_entity_poly.pdbx_seq_one_letter_code
_entity_poly.pdbx_strand_id
1 'polypeptide(L)'
;MPIGVPKVPYRIPGDEEATWVDLYNVMYRERTLFLGQEIRCEITNHITGLMVYLSIEDGISDIFLFINSPGGWLISGMAIFDTMQTRIAFPHARIMLHQPASAYYRARTPEFLLEVEELHKVREMITRVYALRTGKPFWVVSEDMERDVFMSADEAKAYGLSICRG
;
A
#
# COMPACT_ATOMS: atom_id res chain seq x y z
N MET A 1 1.58 15.72 -11.68
CA MET A 1 1.03 14.82 -12.74
C MET A 1 2.05 14.75 -13.86
N PRO A 2 2.29 13.58 -14.49
CA PRO A 2 3.14 13.52 -15.68
C PRO A 2 2.43 14.21 -16.85
N ILE A 3 3.22 14.66 -17.83
CA ILE A 3 2.73 15.29 -19.07
C ILE A 3 1.88 14.28 -19.84
N GLY A 4 0.59 14.58 -20.02
CA GLY A 4 -0.35 13.90 -20.91
C GLY A 4 -0.84 12.53 -20.43
N VAL A 5 -1.89 12.51 -19.59
CA VAL A 5 -2.64 11.26 -19.36
C VAL A 5 -3.36 10.89 -20.66
N PRO A 6 -3.17 9.69 -21.22
CA PRO A 6 -3.89 9.26 -22.41
C PRO A 6 -5.39 9.31 -22.17
N LYS A 7 -6.13 9.82 -23.15
CA LYS A 7 -7.59 9.79 -23.14
C LYS A 7 -8.10 8.62 -23.97
N VAL A 8 -9.17 8.00 -23.50
CA VAL A 8 -9.84 6.90 -24.18
C VAL A 8 -11.33 7.20 -24.32
N PRO A 9 -11.99 6.72 -25.38
CA PRO A 9 -13.43 6.84 -25.51
C PRO A 9 -14.11 5.95 -24.48
N TYR A 10 -15.01 6.54 -23.68
CA TYR A 10 -15.82 5.83 -22.69
C TYR A 10 -17.29 6.10 -22.94
N ARG A 11 -18.08 5.02 -23.03
CA ARG A 11 -19.53 5.11 -23.23
C ARG A 11 -20.23 5.08 -21.87
N ILE A 12 -20.84 6.19 -21.50
CA ILE A 12 -21.65 6.25 -20.27
C ILE A 12 -22.96 5.48 -20.53
N PRO A 13 -23.41 4.62 -19.60
CA PRO A 13 -24.70 3.95 -19.75
C PRO A 13 -25.83 4.98 -19.90
N GLY A 14 -26.56 4.91 -21.01
CA GLY A 14 -27.67 5.82 -21.34
C GLY A 14 -27.31 6.98 -22.27
N ASP A 15 -26.04 7.16 -22.63
CA ASP A 15 -25.59 8.20 -23.56
C ASP A 15 -25.41 7.63 -24.98
N GLU A 16 -25.75 8.45 -25.99
CA GLU A 16 -25.61 8.06 -27.41
C GLU A 16 -24.15 8.20 -27.89
N GLU A 17 -23.41 9.17 -27.35
CA GLU A 17 -22.02 9.45 -27.74
C GLU A 17 -21.01 9.03 -26.67
N ALA A 18 -19.81 8.65 -27.12
CA ALA A 18 -18.71 8.33 -26.21
C ALA A 18 -18.00 9.62 -25.77
N THR A 19 -17.76 9.75 -24.46
CA THR A 19 -16.99 10.86 -23.89
C THR A 19 -15.51 10.47 -23.79
N TRP A 20 -14.61 11.40 -24.13
CA TRP A 20 -13.17 11.21 -23.96
C TRP A 20 -12.75 11.50 -22.53
N VAL A 21 -12.41 10.45 -21.79
CA VAL A 21 -12.00 10.51 -20.39
C VAL A 21 -10.57 10.04 -20.22
N ASP A 22 -9.95 10.46 -19.12
CA ASP A 22 -8.61 10.01 -18.77
C ASP A 22 -8.58 8.50 -18.51
N LEU A 23 -7.56 7.81 -19.03
CA LEU A 23 -7.40 6.36 -18.94
C LEU A 23 -7.57 5.82 -17.50
N TYR A 24 -6.97 6.50 -16.53
CA TYR A 24 -7.06 6.10 -15.12
C TYR A 24 -8.49 6.17 -14.59
N ASN A 25 -9.32 7.10 -15.06
CA ASN A 25 -10.72 7.18 -14.63
C ASN A 25 -11.53 5.97 -15.12
N VAL A 26 -11.20 5.43 -16.29
CA VAL A 26 -11.79 4.17 -16.76
C VAL A 26 -11.32 3.02 -15.89
N MET A 27 -10.02 2.93 -15.63
CA MET A 27 -9.46 1.86 -14.79
C MET A 27 -10.01 1.87 -13.36
N TYR A 28 -10.21 3.05 -12.76
CA TYR A 28 -10.80 3.16 -11.43
C TYR A 28 -12.23 2.63 -11.38
N ARG A 29 -13.03 2.86 -12.44
CA ARG A 29 -14.38 2.27 -12.57
C ARG A 29 -14.33 0.75 -12.73
N GLU A 30 -13.33 0.26 -13.44
CA GLU A 30 -13.00 -1.18 -13.53
C GLU A 30 -12.27 -1.71 -12.27
N ARG A 31 -12.43 -1.03 -11.12
CA ARG A 31 -11.93 -1.42 -9.80
C ARG A 31 -10.41 -1.65 -9.75
N THR A 32 -9.68 -0.94 -10.61
CA THR A 32 -8.22 -1.03 -10.74
C THR A 32 -7.56 0.26 -10.28
N LEU A 33 -6.94 0.24 -9.10
CA LEU A 33 -6.29 1.38 -8.45
C LEU A 33 -4.77 1.32 -8.59
N PHE A 34 -4.11 2.49 -8.55
CA PHE A 34 -2.66 2.61 -8.70
C PHE A 34 -2.03 3.43 -7.57
N LEU A 35 -1.08 2.83 -6.85
CA LEU A 35 -0.20 3.50 -5.91
C LEU A 35 1.20 3.58 -6.51
N GLY A 36 1.41 4.58 -7.37
CA GLY A 36 2.66 4.77 -8.13
C GLY A 36 3.62 5.83 -7.58
N GLN A 37 3.34 6.39 -6.41
CA GLN A 37 4.06 7.52 -5.82
C GLN A 37 4.40 7.25 -4.36
N GLU A 38 5.24 8.12 -3.79
CA GLU A 38 5.52 8.12 -2.35
C GLU A 38 4.22 8.24 -1.54
N ILE A 39 4.11 7.45 -0.47
CA ILE A 39 2.94 7.43 0.40
C ILE A 39 2.94 8.70 1.26
N ARG A 40 2.01 9.61 0.95
CA ARG A 40 1.74 10.85 1.70
C ARG A 40 0.25 10.97 2.01
N CYS A 41 -0.12 11.90 2.88
CA CYS A 41 -1.50 12.10 3.32
C CYS A 41 -2.47 12.31 2.14
N GLU A 42 -2.08 13.06 1.11
CA GLU A 42 -2.93 13.38 -0.04
C GLU A 42 -3.23 12.14 -0.88
N ILE A 43 -2.19 11.38 -1.23
CA ILE A 43 -2.33 10.14 -2.00
C ILE A 43 -3.09 9.08 -1.20
N THR A 44 -2.86 9.03 0.11
CA THR A 44 -3.54 8.12 1.03
C THR A 44 -5.03 8.39 1.07
N ASN A 45 -5.43 9.64 1.32
CA ASN A 45 -6.83 10.03 1.36
C ASN A 45 -7.52 9.74 0.03
N HIS A 46 -6.82 9.95 -1.09
CA HIS A 46 -7.33 9.63 -2.41
C HIS A 46 -7.56 8.12 -2.60
N ILE A 47 -6.57 7.28 -2.30
CA ILE A 47 -6.66 5.82 -2.47
C ILE A 47 -7.70 5.23 -1.51
N THR A 48 -7.69 5.61 -0.23
CA THR A 48 -8.68 5.17 0.75
C THR A 48 -10.09 5.60 0.35
N GLY A 49 -10.27 6.84 -0.11
CA GLY A 49 -11.55 7.33 -0.61
C GLY A 49 -12.08 6.51 -1.80
N LEU A 50 -11.22 6.18 -2.76
CA LEU A 50 -11.58 5.32 -3.89
C LEU A 50 -11.92 3.89 -3.43
N MET A 51 -11.16 3.29 -2.51
CA MET A 51 -11.47 1.97 -1.97
C MET A 51 -12.83 1.94 -1.27
N VAL A 52 -13.14 2.96 -0.46
CA VAL A 52 -14.43 3.08 0.22
C VAL A 52 -15.57 3.27 -0.78
N TYR A 53 -15.39 4.13 -1.78
CA TYR A 53 -16.38 4.35 -2.84
C TYR A 53 -16.69 3.07 -3.61
N LEU A 54 -15.66 2.38 -4.10
CA LEU A 54 -15.82 1.12 -4.84
C LEU A 54 -16.42 0.01 -3.96
N SER A 55 -16.18 0.05 -2.66
CA SER A 55 -16.78 -0.88 -1.70
C SER A 55 -18.27 -0.63 -1.49
N ILE A 56 -18.70 0.64 -1.53
CA ILE A 56 -20.13 1.01 -1.45
C ILE A 56 -20.85 0.64 -2.75
N GLU A 57 -20.23 0.88 -3.90
CA GLU A 57 -20.79 0.56 -5.22
C GLU A 57 -20.99 -0.95 -5.39
N ASP A 58 -19.96 -1.74 -5.07
CA ASP A 58 -20.03 -3.20 -5.12
C ASP A 58 -19.29 -3.83 -3.93
N GLY A 59 -20.10 -4.53 -3.14
CA GLY A 59 -19.80 -5.28 -1.92
C GLY A 59 -18.91 -6.51 -2.09
N ILE A 60 -18.89 -7.06 -3.29
CA ILE A 60 -18.57 -8.46 -3.53
C ILE A 60 -17.36 -8.57 -4.46
N SER A 61 -17.31 -7.73 -5.50
CA SER A 61 -16.21 -7.77 -6.47
C SER A 61 -14.88 -7.33 -5.87
N ASP A 62 -13.80 -7.96 -6.33
CA ASP A 62 -12.44 -7.62 -5.92
C ASP A 62 -12.04 -6.21 -6.37
N ILE A 63 -11.09 -5.61 -5.64
CA ILE A 63 -10.40 -4.37 -6.03
C ILE A 63 -8.94 -4.72 -6.28
N PHE A 64 -8.43 -4.37 -7.45
CA PHE A 64 -7.04 -4.59 -7.82
C PHE A 64 -6.23 -3.33 -7.50
N LEU A 65 -5.25 -3.45 -6.58
CA LEU A 65 -4.33 -2.36 -6.25
C LEU A 65 -2.93 -2.66 -6.81
N PHE A 66 -2.51 -1.88 -7.79
CA PHE A 66 -1.15 -1.93 -8.34
C PHE A 66 -0.22 -1.03 -7.52
N ILE A 67 0.81 -1.62 -6.91
CA ILE A 67 1.75 -0.91 -6.05
C ILE A 67 3.10 -0.78 -6.77
N ASN A 68 3.51 0.46 -7.03
CA ASN A 68 4.84 0.85 -7.49
C ASN A 68 5.27 2.09 -6.69
N SER A 69 5.55 1.89 -5.41
CA SER A 69 5.86 2.97 -4.47
C SER A 69 7.19 2.71 -3.77
N PRO A 70 8.02 3.75 -3.54
CA PRO A 70 9.22 3.64 -2.72
C PRO A 70 8.91 3.56 -1.21
N GLY A 71 7.62 3.58 -0.81
CA GLY A 71 7.22 3.73 0.59
C GLY A 71 6.86 5.18 0.93
N GLY A 72 6.90 5.54 2.21
CA GLY A 72 6.60 6.90 2.67
C GLY A 72 6.16 6.94 4.14
N TRP A 73 5.16 7.77 4.43
CA TRP A 73 4.66 8.00 5.78
C TRP A 73 3.99 6.75 6.34
N LEU A 74 4.47 6.28 7.50
CA LEU A 74 3.97 5.06 8.12
C LEU A 74 2.46 5.11 8.39
N ILE A 75 1.97 6.17 9.04
CA ILE A 75 0.54 6.29 9.39
C ILE A 75 -0.33 6.27 8.15
N SER A 76 0.14 6.91 7.08
CA SER A 76 -0.49 6.87 5.77
C SER A 76 -0.52 5.46 5.18
N GLY A 77 0.57 4.70 5.27
CA GLY A 77 0.62 3.30 4.88
C GLY A 77 -0.33 2.42 5.70
N MET A 78 -0.41 2.64 7.01
CA MET A 78 -1.34 1.93 7.92
C MET A 78 -2.79 2.22 7.57
N ALA A 79 -3.14 3.47 7.25
CA ALA A 79 -4.50 3.82 6.84
C ALA A 79 -4.93 3.07 5.55
N ILE A 80 -4.03 2.96 4.57
CA ILE A 80 -4.28 2.15 3.36
C ILE A 80 -4.42 0.67 3.75
N PHE A 81 -3.50 0.15 4.57
CA PHE A 81 -3.52 -1.24 5.01
C PHE A 81 -4.82 -1.60 5.75
N ASP A 82 -5.28 -0.76 6.69
CA ASP A 82 -6.51 -0.98 7.45
C ASP A 82 -7.74 -0.92 6.52
N THR A 83 -7.74 0.02 5.57
CA THR A 83 -8.80 0.09 4.55
C THR A 83 -8.82 -1.20 3.73
N MET A 84 -7.65 -1.74 3.36
CA MET A 84 -7.56 -3.04 2.71
C MET A 84 -8.03 -4.18 3.62
N GLN A 85 -7.76 -4.17 4.93
CA GLN A 85 -8.25 -5.26 5.80
C GLN A 85 -9.77 -5.33 5.92
N THR A 86 -10.47 -4.23 5.65
CA THR A 86 -11.92 -4.27 5.55
C THR A 86 -12.42 -5.13 4.38
N ARG A 87 -11.57 -5.47 3.39
CA ARG A 87 -11.80 -6.49 2.34
C ARG A 87 -10.54 -7.18 1.81
N ILE A 88 -10.54 -8.52 1.86
CA ILE A 88 -9.47 -9.42 1.39
C ILE A 88 -8.89 -8.96 0.03
N ALA A 89 -7.58 -8.70 -0.01
CA ALA A 89 -6.86 -8.29 -1.22
C ALA A 89 -5.87 -9.39 -1.72
N PHE A 90 -5.72 -9.47 -3.04
CA PHE A 90 -4.96 -10.46 -3.83
C PHE A 90 -3.63 -9.88 -4.40
N PRO A 91 -2.69 -10.70 -4.94
CA PRO A 91 -1.29 -10.66 -4.51
C PRO A 91 -0.29 -10.47 -5.66
N HIS A 92 -0.25 -9.26 -6.24
CA HIS A 92 0.81 -8.88 -7.17
C HIS A 92 1.44 -7.54 -6.74
N ALA A 93 2.35 -7.61 -5.77
CA ALA A 93 3.16 -6.48 -5.33
C ALA A 93 4.65 -6.85 -5.38
N ARG A 94 5.47 -5.92 -5.84
CA ARG A 94 6.91 -5.92 -5.52
C ARG A 94 7.05 -5.24 -4.16
N ILE A 95 7.71 -5.93 -3.22
CA ILE A 95 7.70 -5.55 -1.81
C ILE A 95 9.14 -5.26 -1.41
N MET A 96 9.34 -4.08 -0.83
CA MET A 96 10.59 -3.68 -0.21
C MET A 96 10.34 -3.59 1.30
N LEU A 97 11.15 -4.32 2.08
CA LEU A 97 11.12 -4.32 3.54
C LEU A 97 12.16 -3.31 4.02
N HIS A 98 11.73 -2.36 4.86
CA HIS A 98 12.63 -1.42 5.52
C HIS A 98 12.11 -1.12 6.93
N GLN A 99 13.02 -0.69 7.82
CA GLN A 99 12.64 -0.22 9.14
C GLN A 99 11.86 1.09 9.08
N PRO A 100 10.87 1.30 9.96
CA PRO A 100 10.33 2.64 10.15
C PRO A 100 11.47 3.57 10.59
N ALA A 101 11.78 4.56 9.75
CA ALA A 101 12.76 5.59 10.05
C ALA A 101 12.05 6.84 10.60
N SER A 102 12.53 7.38 11.71
CA SER A 102 12.11 8.69 12.21
C SER A 102 13.15 9.75 11.82
N ALA A 103 12.69 10.89 11.29
CA ALA A 103 13.55 12.02 10.93
C ALA A 103 13.82 13.00 12.09
N TYR A 104 13.33 12.73 13.30
CA TYR A 104 13.38 13.68 14.42
C TYR A 104 14.64 13.51 15.28
N TYR A 105 15.77 14.05 14.81
CA TYR A 105 17.01 14.19 15.60
C TYR A 105 17.21 15.64 16.08
N ARG A 106 16.27 16.21 16.87
CA ARG A 106 16.48 17.55 17.46
C ARG A 106 16.06 17.78 18.91
N ALA A 107 15.46 16.82 19.61
CA ALA A 107 15.15 17.00 21.04
C ALA A 107 16.28 16.47 21.94
N ARG A 108 16.86 17.34 22.79
CA ARG A 108 17.68 16.94 23.95
C ARG A 108 16.75 17.02 25.18
N THR A 109 16.26 15.88 25.71
CA THR A 109 15.67 15.62 27.07
C THR A 109 14.71 14.39 27.05
N PRO A 110 14.04 13.95 28.17
CA PRO A 110 13.26 12.69 28.28
C PRO A 110 12.20 12.42 27.21
N GLU A 111 11.79 13.44 26.46
CA GLU A 111 10.91 13.32 25.30
C GLU A 111 11.49 12.36 24.26
N PHE A 112 12.82 12.32 24.13
CA PHE A 112 13.52 11.37 23.28
C PHE A 112 13.29 9.91 23.72
N LEU A 113 13.26 9.62 25.02
CA LEU A 113 13.04 8.26 25.51
C LEU A 113 11.60 7.79 25.25
N LEU A 114 10.62 8.69 25.40
CA LEU A 114 9.23 8.41 25.05
C LEU A 114 9.08 8.16 23.55
N GLU A 115 9.74 8.94 22.70
CA GLU A 115 9.72 8.74 21.25
C GLU A 115 10.37 7.42 20.82
N VAL A 116 11.47 7.02 21.46
CA VAL A 116 12.12 5.73 21.21
C VAL A 116 11.20 4.57 21.63
N GLU A 117 10.49 4.70 22.74
CA GLU A 117 9.53 3.68 23.18
C GLU A 117 8.37 3.52 22.19
N GLU A 118 7.80 4.63 21.72
CA GLU A 118 6.75 4.61 20.69
C GLU A 118 7.26 4.04 19.36
N LEU A 119 8.47 4.38 18.94
CA LEU A 119 9.09 3.79 17.75
C LEU A 119 9.29 2.28 17.91
N HIS A 120 9.67 1.82 19.11
CA HIS A 120 9.80 0.40 19.42
C HIS A 120 8.45 -0.33 19.33
N LYS A 121 7.38 0.24 19.91
CA LYS A 121 6.01 -0.30 19.81
C LYS A 121 5.55 -0.42 18.38
N VAL A 122 5.78 0.64 17.59
CA VAL A 122 5.48 0.69 16.17
C VAL A 122 6.23 -0.39 15.40
N ARG A 123 7.55 -0.52 15.61
CA ARG A 123 8.37 -1.56 14.98
C ARG A 123 7.82 -2.94 15.31
N GLU A 124 7.56 -3.22 16.59
CA GLU A 124 7.05 -4.51 17.02
C GLU A 124 5.70 -4.84 16.38
N MET A 125 4.79 -3.86 16.30
CA MET A 125 3.49 -4.01 15.63
C MET A 125 3.66 -4.39 14.15
N ILE A 126 4.52 -3.66 13.42
CA ILE A 126 4.78 -3.94 12.00
C ILE A 126 5.39 -5.33 11.83
N THR A 127 6.40 -5.68 12.63
CA THR A 127 7.03 -7.01 12.59
C THR A 127 6.01 -8.12 12.87
N ARG A 128 5.07 -7.93 13.80
CA ARG A 128 3.98 -8.88 14.06
C ARG A 128 3.05 -9.04 12.85
N VAL A 129 2.70 -7.95 12.17
CA VAL A 129 1.90 -8.00 10.93
C VAL A 129 2.63 -8.81 9.85
N TYR A 130 3.93 -8.56 9.64
CA TYR A 130 4.72 -9.32 8.67
C TYR A 130 4.85 -10.80 9.06
N ALA A 131 5.12 -11.11 10.33
CA ALA A 131 5.20 -12.48 10.81
C ALA A 131 3.88 -13.24 10.57
N LEU A 132 2.74 -12.62 10.87
CA LEU A 132 1.42 -13.20 10.62
C LEU A 132 1.17 -13.44 9.13
N ARG A 133 1.56 -12.49 8.26
CA ARG A 133 1.31 -12.58 6.82
C ARG A 133 2.21 -13.58 6.11
N THR A 134 3.48 -13.63 6.50
CA THR A 134 4.49 -14.50 5.90
C THR A 134 4.46 -15.92 6.48
N GLY A 135 3.85 -16.10 7.65
CA GLY A 135 3.90 -17.36 8.41
C GLY A 135 5.26 -17.64 9.05
N LYS A 136 6.20 -16.70 8.98
CA LYS A 136 7.53 -16.82 9.60
C LYS A 136 7.48 -16.44 11.07
N PRO A 137 8.38 -17.01 11.90
CA PRO A 137 8.47 -16.61 13.29
C PRO A 137 8.92 -15.15 13.43
N PHE A 138 8.44 -14.48 14.47
CA PHE A 138 8.68 -13.05 14.73
C PHE A 138 10.17 -12.68 14.71
N TRP A 139 11.04 -13.49 15.31
CA TRP A 139 12.48 -13.18 15.40
C TRP A 139 13.15 -13.16 14.03
N VAL A 140 12.79 -14.08 13.12
CA VAL A 140 13.31 -14.10 11.74
C VAL A 140 12.93 -12.81 11.02
N VAL A 141 11.66 -12.43 11.08
CA VAL A 141 11.19 -11.19 10.46
C VAL A 141 11.85 -9.97 11.10
N SER A 142 12.03 -9.96 12.41
CA SER A 142 12.67 -8.85 13.14
C SER A 142 14.14 -8.66 12.72
N GLU A 143 14.88 -9.75 12.56
CA GLU A 143 16.27 -9.76 12.08
C GLU A 143 16.35 -9.35 10.60
N ASP A 144 15.47 -9.90 9.76
CA ASP A 144 15.44 -9.57 8.32
C ASP A 144 15.05 -8.10 8.08
N MET A 145 14.27 -7.51 8.99
CA MET A 145 13.98 -6.07 9.00
C MET A 145 15.14 -5.23 9.56
N GLU A 146 16.25 -5.80 10.04
CA GLU A 146 17.37 -4.99 10.55
C GLU A 146 18.07 -4.15 9.48
N ARG A 147 18.04 -4.63 8.24
CA ARG A 147 18.68 -4.01 7.09
C ARG A 147 17.72 -3.99 5.91
N ASP A 148 18.02 -3.14 4.93
CA ASP A 148 17.29 -3.15 3.66
C ASP A 148 17.58 -4.48 2.95
N VAL A 149 16.53 -5.28 2.77
CA VAL A 149 16.59 -6.54 2.02
C VAL A 149 15.82 -6.36 0.73
N PHE A 150 16.51 -6.54 -0.39
CA PHE A 150 15.91 -6.52 -1.72
C PHE A 150 15.64 -7.96 -2.16
N MET A 151 14.43 -8.21 -2.64
CA MET A 151 14.00 -9.54 -3.09
C MET A 151 13.54 -9.47 -4.55
N SER A 152 13.90 -10.49 -5.33
CA SER A 152 13.24 -10.83 -6.59
C SER A 152 11.80 -11.29 -6.34
N ALA A 153 11.01 -11.41 -7.42
CA ALA A 153 9.62 -11.87 -7.31
C ALA A 153 9.51 -13.29 -6.72
N ASP A 154 10.44 -14.18 -7.09
CA ASP A 154 10.48 -15.56 -6.61
C ASP A 154 10.94 -15.64 -5.14
N GLU A 155 11.93 -14.82 -4.75
CA GLU A 155 12.36 -14.71 -3.35
C GLU A 155 11.24 -14.16 -2.47
N ALA A 156 10.52 -13.12 -2.92
CA ALA A 156 9.38 -12.56 -2.20
C ALA A 156 8.25 -13.60 -2.04
N LYS A 157 8.03 -14.43 -3.06
CA LYS A 157 7.06 -15.54 -2.99
C LYS A 157 7.50 -16.59 -1.99
N ALA A 158 8.77 -17.03 -2.05
CA ALA A 158 9.33 -17.98 -1.11
C ALA A 158 9.34 -17.47 0.34
N TYR A 159 9.47 -16.15 0.52
CA TYR A 159 9.39 -15.50 1.82
C TYR A 159 7.95 -15.39 2.37
N GLY A 160 6.92 -15.57 1.52
CA GLY A 160 5.51 -15.42 1.89
C GLY A 160 4.98 -14.00 1.77
N LEU A 161 5.67 -13.12 1.04
CA LEU A 161 5.24 -11.74 0.76
C LEU A 161 4.33 -11.64 -0.47
N SER A 162 4.45 -12.58 -1.41
CA SER A 162 3.60 -12.64 -2.61
C SER A 162 3.03 -14.04 -2.82
N ILE A 163 1.84 -14.11 -3.41
CA ILE A 163 1.15 -15.38 -3.72
C ILE A 163 0.99 -15.46 -5.25
N CYS A 164 2.07 -15.58 -6.01
CA CYS A 164 1.93 -15.80 -7.46
C CYS A 164 1.43 -17.24 -7.71
N ARG A 165 0.16 -17.40 -8.14
CA ARG A 165 -0.27 -18.60 -8.85
C ARG A 165 0.14 -18.42 -10.32
N GLY A 166 0.82 -19.44 -10.87
CA GLY A 166 1.20 -19.48 -12.27
C GLY A 166 0.01 -19.70 -13.19
#